data_AF-A0AAV9UR66-F1
#
_entry.id   AF-A0AAV9UR66-F1
#
_cell.length_a   1.000
_cell.length_b   1.000
_cell.length_c   1.000
_cell.angle_alpha   90.00
_cell.angle_beta   90.00
_cell.angle_gamma   90.00
#
_symmetry.space_group_name_H-M   'P 1'
#
loop_
_entity.id
_entity.type
_entity.pdbx_description
1 polymer ?
#
loop_
_entity_poly.entity_id
_entity_poly.type
_entity_poly.pdbx_seq_one_letter_code
_entity_poly.pdbx_strand_id
1 'polypeptide(L)'
;MKNLILKLFSSLVILSNPSVTVTAAAAPRLDPIVSAMLYGINPCIQRCVDSTLPMACDRGSRERVISCMCDPKVWDIIRPNVIRCALRKEACDPKDVEKADDKAVESCKQLGYM
;
A
#
# COMPACT_ATOMS: atom_id res chain seq x y z
N MET A 1 -36.34 -69.11 -1.93
CA MET A 1 -35.78 -68.72 -3.24
C MET A 1 -35.55 -67.23 -3.25
N LYS A 2 -34.34 -66.82 -3.68
CA LYS A 2 -33.88 -65.46 -4.07
C LYS A 2 -33.63 -64.43 -2.95
N ASN A 3 -32.36 -64.41 -2.56
CA ASN A 3 -31.58 -63.23 -2.21
C ASN A 3 -31.86 -62.05 -3.17
N LEU A 4 -31.97 -60.83 -2.65
CA LEU A 4 -31.61 -59.64 -3.42
C LEU A 4 -30.93 -58.61 -2.49
N ILE A 5 -29.60 -58.68 -2.51
CA ILE A 5 -28.69 -57.65 -2.00
C ILE A 5 -28.68 -56.51 -3.01
N LEU A 6 -28.98 -55.28 -2.59
CA LEU A 6 -28.71 -54.05 -3.34
C LEU A 6 -27.91 -53.10 -2.43
N LYS A 7 -26.57 -53.23 -2.41
CA LYS A 7 -25.57 -52.28 -2.94
C LYS A 7 -25.97 -50.80 -2.79
N LEU A 8 -25.29 -50.09 -1.87
CA LEU A 8 -24.21 -49.12 -2.13
C LEU A 8 -24.65 -47.91 -2.95
N PHE A 9 -24.49 -46.70 -2.39
CA PHE A 9 -23.86 -45.47 -2.93
C PHE A 9 -24.22 -44.35 -1.94
N SER A 10 -23.43 -44.12 -0.88
CA SER A 10 -22.23 -43.27 -0.89
C SER A 10 -22.37 -41.99 -1.72
N SER A 11 -22.20 -40.89 -1.00
CA SER A 11 -21.74 -39.59 -1.46
C SER A 11 -22.80 -38.65 -2.02
N LEU A 12 -23.45 -37.90 -1.11
CA LEU A 12 -23.81 -36.52 -1.41
C LEU A 12 -22.51 -35.75 -1.66
N VAL A 13 -22.19 -35.52 -2.93
CA VAL A 13 -21.18 -34.55 -3.35
C VAL A 13 -21.76 -33.18 -3.03
N ILE A 14 -21.35 -32.63 -1.89
CA ILE A 14 -21.51 -31.20 -1.64
C ILE A 14 -20.63 -30.51 -2.68
N LEU A 15 -21.26 -29.95 -3.71
CA LEU A 15 -20.67 -28.91 -4.54
C LEU A 15 -20.42 -27.71 -3.63
N SER A 16 -19.32 -27.77 -2.89
CA SER A 16 -18.70 -26.61 -2.29
C SER A 16 -18.32 -25.73 -3.47
N ASN A 17 -19.16 -24.74 -3.77
CA ASN A 17 -18.72 -23.59 -4.53
C ASN A 17 -17.37 -23.18 -3.92
N PRO A 18 -16.28 -23.08 -4.70
CA PRO A 18 -15.19 -22.26 -4.24
C PRO A 18 -15.79 -20.85 -4.23
N SER A 19 -16.36 -20.47 -3.09
CA SER A 19 -16.40 -19.07 -2.69
C SER A 19 -14.96 -18.64 -2.86
N VAL A 20 -14.68 -18.01 -4.00
CA VAL A 20 -13.47 -17.25 -4.23
C VAL A 20 -13.52 -16.25 -3.11
N THR A 21 -12.93 -16.65 -2.00
CA THR A 21 -12.59 -15.76 -0.92
C THR A 21 -11.52 -14.97 -1.63
N VAL A 22 -11.92 -13.85 -2.22
CA VAL A 22 -11.03 -12.73 -2.43
C VAL A 22 -10.57 -12.45 -1.01
N THR A 23 -9.51 -13.14 -0.58
CA THR A 23 -8.61 -12.62 0.43
C THR A 23 -8.38 -11.23 -0.09
N ALA A 24 -9.02 -10.26 0.55
CA ALA A 24 -8.62 -8.88 0.48
C ALA A 24 -7.13 -8.98 0.79
N ALA A 25 -6.30 -8.98 -0.26
CA ALA A 25 -4.87 -8.89 -0.13
C ALA A 25 -4.73 -7.67 0.76
N ALA A 26 -4.34 -7.90 2.01
CA ALA A 26 -4.39 -6.90 3.04
C ALA A 26 -3.76 -5.67 2.41
N ALA A 27 -4.57 -4.63 2.16
CA ALA A 27 -4.07 -3.44 1.49
C ALA A 27 -2.79 -3.08 2.23
N PRO A 28 -1.65 -2.92 1.54
CA PRO A 28 -0.37 -2.74 2.20
C PRO A 28 -0.57 -1.68 3.27
N ARG A 29 -0.43 -2.10 4.54
CA ARG A 29 -0.64 -1.20 5.67
C ARG A 29 0.41 -0.13 5.52
N LEU A 30 -0.04 1.07 5.15
CA LEU A 30 0.80 2.25 5.01
C LEU A 30 1.69 2.37 6.25
N ASP A 31 2.97 2.65 6.05
CA ASP A 31 3.85 2.95 7.18
C ASP A 31 3.22 4.12 7.99
N PRO A 32 2.96 3.93 9.30
CA PRO A 32 2.29 4.92 10.14
C PRO A 32 2.96 6.29 10.14
N ILE A 33 4.27 6.33 9.83
CA ILE A 33 5.07 7.55 9.77
C ILE A 33 4.74 8.32 8.49
N VAL A 34 4.63 7.61 7.36
CA VAL A 34 4.21 8.17 6.07
C VAL A 34 2.79 8.71 6.18
N SER A 35 1.89 7.95 6.81
CA SER A 35 0.52 8.41 7.06
C SER A 35 0.45 9.66 7.93
N ALA A 36 1.36 9.81 8.91
CA ALA A 36 1.41 10.99 9.76
C ALA A 36 1.97 12.22 9.01
N MET A 37 3.05 12.06 8.23
CA MET A 37 3.64 13.14 7.43
C MET A 37 2.72 13.60 6.30
N LEU A 38 1.94 12.67 5.74
CA LEU A 38 1.03 12.96 4.63
C LEU A 38 -0.44 12.96 5.08
N TYR A 39 -0.70 13.26 6.36
CA TYR A 39 -2.06 13.32 6.86
C TYR A 39 -2.90 14.33 6.05
N GLY A 40 -4.11 13.93 5.66
CA GLY A 40 -5.00 14.72 4.82
C GLY A 40 -4.73 14.63 3.31
N ILE A 41 -3.67 13.92 2.89
CA ILE A 41 -3.43 13.60 1.48
C ILE A 41 -4.25 12.39 1.05
N ASN A 42 -4.63 12.35 -0.23
CA ASN A 42 -5.34 11.23 -0.83
C ASN A 42 -4.58 9.91 -0.59
N PRO A 43 -5.22 8.86 -0.02
CA PRO A 43 -4.60 7.57 0.23
C PRO A 43 -3.95 6.92 -1.00
N CYS A 44 -4.42 7.27 -2.21
CA CYS A 44 -3.81 6.86 -3.47
C CYS A 44 -2.32 7.24 -3.54
N ILE A 45 -1.99 8.50 -3.22
CA ILE A 45 -0.60 9.00 -3.22
C ILE A 45 0.20 8.43 -2.06
N GLN A 46 -0.42 8.30 -0.87
CA GLN A 46 0.24 7.72 0.29
C GLN A 46 0.76 6.30 0.02
N ARG A 47 -0.02 5.47 -0.70
CA ARG A 47 0.42 4.13 -1.12
C ARG A 47 1.62 4.17 -2.04
N CYS A 48 1.64 5.12 -2.97
CA CYS A 48 2.77 5.29 -3.87
C CYS A 48 4.03 5.70 -3.12
N VAL A 49 3.93 6.62 -2.16
CA VAL A 49 5.05 7.01 -1.29
C VAL A 49 5.55 5.80 -0.48
N ASP A 50 4.66 5.07 0.20
CA ASP A 50 5.02 3.88 0.98
C ASP A 50 5.73 2.79 0.12
N SER A 51 5.31 2.65 -1.14
CA SER A 51 5.91 1.69 -2.07
C SER A 51 7.28 2.10 -2.60
N THR A 52 7.59 3.40 -2.65
CA THR A 52 8.85 3.92 -3.20
C THR A 52 9.88 4.23 -2.13
N LEU A 53 9.46 4.44 -0.89
CA LEU A 53 10.34 4.66 0.25
C LEU A 53 11.50 3.66 0.35
N PRO A 54 11.27 2.33 0.23
CA PRO A 54 12.34 1.34 0.33
C PRO A 54 13.41 1.44 -0.78
N MET A 55 13.20 2.26 -1.82
CA MET A 55 14.19 2.47 -2.87
C MET A 55 15.33 3.40 -2.44
N ALA A 56 15.11 4.23 -1.42
CA ALA A 56 16.07 5.25 -0.98
C ALA A 56 16.23 5.32 0.55
N CYS A 57 15.25 4.83 1.30
CA CYS A 57 15.27 4.82 2.76
C CYS A 57 15.17 3.40 3.30
N ASP A 58 16.11 3.05 4.18
CA ASP A 58 15.99 1.83 4.97
C ASP A 58 14.81 1.97 5.95
N ARG A 59 14.00 0.91 6.05
CA ARG A 59 12.98 0.81 7.09
C ARG A 59 13.67 0.73 8.45
N GLY A 60 13.24 1.54 9.41
CA GLY A 60 13.91 1.67 10.69
C GLY A 60 13.06 2.39 11.73
N SER A 61 13.72 2.98 12.74
CA SER A 61 13.03 3.81 13.72
C SER A 61 12.34 5.01 13.05
N ARG A 62 11.32 5.55 13.71
CA ARG A 62 10.55 6.68 13.20
C ARG A 62 11.41 7.87 12.77
N GLU A 63 12.37 8.26 13.60
CA GLU A 63 13.29 9.36 13.28
C GLU A 63 14.17 9.07 12.07
N ARG A 64 14.58 7.82 11.83
CA ARG A 64 15.40 7.48 10.66
C ARG A 64 14.61 7.61 9.37
N VAL A 65 13.36 7.14 9.37
CA VAL A 65 12.49 7.25 8.19
C VAL A 65 12.17 8.71 7.89
N ILE A 66 11.80 9.50 8.91
CA ILE A 66 11.53 10.94 8.75
C ILE A 66 12.79 11.67 8.24
N SER A 67 13.93 11.46 8.89
CA SER A 67 15.19 12.09 8.50
C SER A 67 15.59 11.75 7.06
N CYS A 68 15.34 10.51 6.64
CA CYS A 68 15.63 10.09 5.28
C CYS A 68 14.68 10.73 4.27
N MET A 69 13.37 10.71 4.53
CA MET A 69 12.37 11.32 3.65
C MET A 69 12.54 12.84 3.51
N CYS A 70 12.98 13.51 4.57
CA CYS A 70 13.19 14.94 4.60
C CYS A 70 14.57 15.39 4.08
N ASP A 71 15.45 14.45 3.70
CA ASP A 71 16.68 14.81 2.98
C ASP A 71 16.32 15.19 1.53
N PRO A 72 16.62 16.42 1.08
CA PRO A 72 16.31 16.86 -0.27
C PRO A 72 16.87 15.94 -1.36
N LYS A 73 18.06 15.36 -1.14
CA LYS A 73 18.70 14.44 -2.11
C LYS A 73 17.96 13.12 -2.22
N VAL A 74 17.38 12.66 -1.12
CA VAL A 74 16.55 11.44 -1.10
C VAL A 74 15.19 11.73 -1.73
N TRP A 75 14.59 12.89 -1.42
CA TRP A 75 13.32 13.28 -2.01
C TRP A 75 13.39 13.37 -3.53
N ASP A 76 14.50 13.86 -4.10
CA ASP A 76 14.76 13.88 -5.54
C ASP A 76 14.77 12.48 -6.19
N ILE A 77 15.11 11.43 -5.42
CA ILE A 77 15.05 10.02 -5.87
C ILE A 77 13.62 9.49 -5.74
N ILE A 78 12.95 9.78 -4.63
CA ILE A 78 11.62 9.24 -4.31
C ILE A 78 10.54 9.87 -5.20
N ARG A 79 10.53 11.21 -5.32
CA ARG A 79 9.51 12.01 -6.01
C ARG A 79 9.18 11.53 -7.44
N PRO A 80 10.13 11.31 -8.37
CA PRO A 80 9.80 10.83 -9.72
C PRO A 80 9.17 9.44 -9.73
N ASN A 81 9.51 8.58 -8.76
CA ASN A 81 8.91 7.25 -8.62
C ASN A 81 7.49 7.33 -8.04
N VAL A 82 7.24 8.25 -7.11
CA VAL A 82 5.89 8.54 -6.59
C VAL A 82 4.99 9.07 -7.70
N ILE A 83 5.46 10.05 -8.48
CA ILE A 83 4.72 10.60 -9.62
C ILE A 83 4.40 9.49 -10.63
N ARG A 84 5.38 8.64 -10.97
CA ARG A 84 5.19 7.52 -11.89
C ARG A 84 4.15 6.53 -11.36
N CYS A 85 4.23 6.15 -10.09
CA CYS A 85 3.26 5.26 -9.45
C CYS A 85 1.86 5.89 -9.47
N ALA A 86 1.74 7.13 -9.02
CA ALA A 86 0.47 7.83 -8.89
C ALA A 86 -0.24 7.95 -10.25
N LEU A 87 0.47 8.43 -11.27
CA LEU A 87 -0.14 8.72 -12.56
C LEU A 87 -0.33 7.48 -13.44
N ARG A 88 0.51 6.44 -13.32
CA ARG A 88 0.51 5.31 -14.26
C ARG A 88 0.04 3.99 -13.66
N LYS A 89 0.24 3.77 -12.35
CA LYS A 89 -0.11 2.50 -11.69
C LYS A 89 -1.43 2.61 -10.95
N GLU A 90 -1.59 3.65 -10.15
CA GLU A 90 -2.78 3.86 -9.30
C GLU A 90 -3.80 4.81 -9.93
N ALA A 91 -3.43 5.52 -11.02
CA ALA A 91 -4.27 6.51 -11.71
C ALA A 91 -4.87 7.58 -10.77
N CYS A 92 -4.06 8.08 -9.84
CA CYS A 92 -4.43 9.17 -8.93
C CYS A 92 -4.63 10.50 -9.69
N ASP A 93 -5.41 11.42 -9.13
CA ASP A 93 -5.55 12.79 -9.65
C ASP A 93 -4.19 13.51 -9.61
N PRO A 94 -3.71 14.09 -10.73
CA PRO A 94 -2.47 14.88 -10.74
C PRO A 94 -2.43 16.01 -9.69
N LYS A 95 -3.57 16.61 -9.34
CA LYS A 95 -3.65 17.66 -8.31
C LYS A 95 -3.33 17.14 -6.92
N ASP A 96 -3.60 15.86 -6.65
CA ASP A 96 -3.28 15.25 -5.36
C ASP A 96 -1.78 14.97 -5.24
N VAL A 97 -1.07 14.80 -6.36
CA VAL A 97 0.39 14.65 -6.40
C VAL A 97 1.07 15.94 -5.95
N GLU A 98 0.63 17.09 -6.49
CA GLU A 98 1.17 18.41 -6.13
C GLU A 98 0.94 18.74 -4.65
N LYS A 99 -0.29 18.53 -4.16
CA LYS A 99 -0.61 18.70 -2.73
C LYS A 99 0.24 17.82 -1.82
N ALA A 100 0.53 16.59 -2.24
CA ALA A 100 1.35 15.67 -1.45
C ALA A 100 2.80 16.14 -1.35
N ASP A 101 3.35 16.71 -2.43
CA ASP A 101 4.69 17.29 -2.48
C ASP A 101 4.81 18.49 -1.53
N ASP A 102 3.88 19.44 -1.62
CA ASP A 102 3.81 20.59 -0.72
C ASP A 102 3.67 20.16 0.74
N LYS A 103 2.82 19.15 1.00
CA LYS A 103 2.60 18.67 2.36
C LYS A 103 3.82 17.94 2.94
N ALA A 104 4.54 17.18 2.12
CA ALA A 104 5.79 16.54 2.53
C ALA A 104 6.82 17.60 2.95
N VAL A 105 7.01 18.63 2.12
CA VAL A 105 7.93 19.75 2.41
C VAL A 105 7.52 20.51 3.66
N GLU A 106 6.24 20.86 3.80
CA GLU A 106 5.71 21.54 4.99
C GLU A 106 5.96 20.73 6.26
N SER A 107 5.69 19.42 6.23
CA SER A 107 5.89 18.53 7.36
C SER A 107 7.35 18.41 7.76
N CYS A 108 8.26 18.35 6.78
CA CYS A 108 9.70 18.33 7.03
C CYS A 108 10.21 19.63 7.68
N LYS A 109 9.68 20.79 7.28
CA LYS A 109 9.98 22.09 7.91
C LYS A 109 9.47 22.14 9.36
N GLN A 110 8.23 21.69 9.60
CA GLN A 110 7.65 21.66 10.96
C GLN A 110 8.43 20.75 11.91
N LEU A 111 9.09 19.73 11.38
CA LEU A 111 9.92 18.80 12.13
C LEU A 111 11.39 19.27 12.28
N GLY A 112 11.77 20.40 11.67
CA GLY A 112 13.10 20.99 11.77
C GLY A 112 14.17 20.38 10.87
N TYR A 113 13.78 19.68 9.80
CA TYR A 113 14.71 19.03 8.86
C TYR A 113 15.03 19.90 7.62
N MET A 114 14.23 20.92 7.34
CA MET A 114 14.33 21.84 6.19
C MET A 114 14.08 23.28 6.61
#